data_AF-A0A0G1TZK1-F1
#
_entry.id   AF-A0A0G1TZK1-F1
#
_cell.length_a   1.000
_cell.length_b   1.000
_cell.length_c   1.000
_cell.angle_alpha   90.00
_cell.angle_beta   90.00
_cell.angle_gamma   90.00
#
_symmetry.space_group_name_H-M   'P 1'
#
loop_
_entity.id
_entity.type
_entity.pdbx_description
1 polymer ?
#
loop_
_entity_poly.entity_id
_entity_poly.type
_entity_poly.pdbx_seq_one_letter_code
_entity_poly.pdbx_strand_id
1 'polypeptide(L)'
;MKLQKGFTLIEVLIYASILAITAGLLTAVLTNTVRIKSREANSTELSQQLNFVLGTVQSLINESAVIESVYETGFPGTACSDFCTLKLRMTATSTDPTFVHATADGAGIYLTQGQEGPDTSNSLTGTGVTVDHFELTKYEFAGGHASVRIDMALTIDSTNPQFAVTRSVQSAIGRVTAAVFDDHLLPNAANSYDVGQTSSEWRNGAFSGNVTIAGALDLTSIASGFLLPRVTTVQRDAISSPGAGSLVYNSTTGKYNFFNTVWNALNLWTASSTAAYYNDGNVGIGTDNPTYTLDVSGSGRFTSPVPVDAPVLDNDAATKAYVDASGGSGYTECYAYA
;
A
#
# COMPACT_ATOMS: atom_id res chain seq x y z
N MET A 1 -1.83 -78.82 -77.50
CA MET A 1 -2.07 -77.36 -77.64
C MET A 1 -3.35 -77.05 -76.87
N LYS A 2 -3.26 -76.51 -75.64
CA LYS A 2 -4.46 -76.18 -74.85
C LYS A 2 -5.09 -74.93 -75.45
N LEU A 3 -6.33 -75.02 -75.95
CA LEU A 3 -7.12 -73.84 -76.32
C LEU A 3 -7.28 -72.97 -75.07
N GLN A 4 -6.66 -71.79 -75.06
CA GLN A 4 -7.00 -70.74 -74.10
C GLN A 4 -8.39 -70.24 -74.49
N LYS A 5 -9.41 -70.60 -73.71
CA LYS A 5 -10.78 -70.09 -73.87
C LYS A 5 -10.74 -68.60 -73.52
N GLY A 6 -11.03 -67.73 -74.50
CA GLY A 6 -11.21 -66.31 -74.27
C GLY A 6 -12.40 -66.06 -73.36
N PHE A 7 -12.28 -65.06 -72.48
CA PHE A 7 -13.35 -64.64 -71.58
C PHE A 7 -14.59 -64.21 -72.36
N THR A 8 -15.77 -64.54 -71.84
CA THR A 8 -17.03 -64.10 -72.43
C THR A 8 -17.33 -62.65 -72.02
N LEU A 9 -18.00 -61.88 -72.88
CA LEU A 9 -18.33 -60.47 -72.63
C LEU A 9 -19.08 -60.28 -71.29
N ILE A 10 -19.98 -61.21 -70.97
CA ILE A 10 -20.78 -61.17 -69.74
C ILE A 10 -19.92 -61.30 -68.48
N GLU A 11 -18.86 -62.12 -68.53
CA GLU A 11 -17.94 -62.37 -67.41
C GLU A 11 -17.09 -61.13 -67.11
N VAL A 12 -16.62 -60.45 -68.15
CA VAL A 12 -15.89 -59.18 -68.04
C VAL A 12 -16.78 -58.09 -67.45
N LEU A 13 -18.05 -58.01 -67.85
CA LEU A 13 -19.02 -57.03 -67.32
C LEU A 13 -19.37 -57.30 -65.85
N ILE A 14 -19.51 -58.56 -65.46
CA ILE A 14 -19.74 -58.94 -64.06
C ILE A 14 -18.52 -58.57 -63.20
N TYR A 15 -17.29 -58.86 -63.64
CA TYR A 15 -16.09 -58.48 -62.89
C TYR A 15 -15.90 -56.96 -62.82
N ALA A 16 -16.17 -56.23 -63.90
CA ALA A 16 -16.10 -54.77 -63.90
C ALA A 16 -17.13 -54.15 -62.94
N SER A 17 -18.35 -54.68 -62.88
CA SER A 17 -19.38 -54.19 -61.95
C SER A 17 -19.05 -54.49 -60.49
N ILE A 18 -18.58 -55.70 -60.18
CA ILE A 18 -18.14 -56.06 -58.83
C ILE A 18 -16.95 -55.19 -58.41
N LEU A 19 -15.98 -54.97 -59.30
CA LEU A 19 -14.84 -54.10 -59.04
C LEU A 19 -15.28 -52.66 -58.77
N ALA A 20 -16.22 -52.12 -59.54
CA ALA A 20 -16.72 -50.76 -59.35
C ALA A 20 -17.46 -50.61 -58.00
N ILE A 21 -18.30 -51.57 -57.63
CA ILE A 21 -19.02 -51.55 -56.34
C ILE A 21 -18.05 -51.67 -55.17
N THR A 22 -17.10 -52.62 -55.24
CA THR A 22 -16.12 -52.84 -54.18
C THR A 22 -15.15 -51.66 -54.04
N ALA A 23 -14.70 -51.07 -55.15
CA ALA A 23 -13.89 -49.85 -55.13
C ALA A 23 -14.66 -48.65 -54.57
N GLY A 24 -15.94 -48.50 -54.91
CA GLY A 24 -16.81 -47.45 -54.36
C GLY A 24 -17.01 -47.59 -52.85
N LEU A 25 -17.30 -48.81 -52.37
CA LEU A 25 -17.43 -49.11 -50.94
C LEU A 25 -16.11 -48.85 -50.20
N LEU A 26 -14.99 -49.34 -50.72
CA LEU A 26 -13.67 -49.14 -50.12
C LEU A 26 -13.31 -47.66 -50.03
N THR A 27 -13.58 -46.89 -51.09
CA THR A 27 -13.34 -45.44 -51.11
C THR A 27 -14.20 -44.73 -50.08
N ALA A 28 -15.49 -45.09 -49.95
CA ALA A 28 -16.40 -44.51 -48.96
C ALA A 28 -15.97 -44.83 -47.51
N VAL A 29 -15.53 -46.06 -47.25
CA VAL A 29 -14.98 -46.43 -45.94
C VAL A 29 -13.69 -45.67 -45.65
N LEU A 30 -12.80 -45.55 -46.64
CA LEU A 30 -11.53 -44.84 -46.50
C LEU A 30 -11.76 -43.34 -46.21
N THR A 31 -12.62 -42.66 -46.97
CA THR A 31 -12.91 -41.23 -46.76
C THR A 31 -13.54 -40.98 -45.39
N ASN A 32 -14.49 -41.83 -44.97
CA ASN A 32 -15.08 -41.74 -43.64
C ASN A 32 -14.05 -42.00 -42.53
N THR A 33 -13.18 -43.00 -42.69
CA THR A 33 -12.15 -43.33 -41.68
C THR A 33 -11.12 -42.22 -41.57
N VAL A 34 -10.65 -41.66 -42.69
CA VAL A 34 -9.73 -40.51 -42.70
C VAL A 34 -10.38 -39.31 -42.03
N ARG A 35 -11.66 -39.04 -42.33
CA ARG A 35 -12.41 -37.95 -41.71
C ARG A 35 -12.56 -38.12 -40.19
N ILE A 36 -12.91 -39.31 -39.72
CA ILE A 36 -13.04 -39.59 -38.29
C ILE A 36 -11.68 -39.45 -37.60
N LYS A 37 -10.63 -40.09 -38.13
CA LYS A 37 -9.28 -40.02 -37.55
C LYS A 37 -8.74 -38.59 -37.51
N SER A 38 -8.93 -37.82 -38.56
CA SER A 38 -8.54 -36.40 -38.61
C SER A 38 -9.30 -35.60 -37.56
N ARG A 39 -10.63 -35.77 -37.45
CA ARG A 39 -11.43 -35.08 -36.43
C ARG A 39 -11.04 -35.46 -35.00
N GLU A 40 -10.71 -36.72 -34.74
CA GLU A 40 -10.24 -37.17 -33.42
C GLU A 40 -8.86 -36.60 -33.08
N ALA A 41 -7.93 -36.61 -34.03
CA ALA A 41 -6.61 -35.99 -33.87
C ALA A 41 -6.74 -34.49 -33.59
N ASN A 42 -7.49 -33.78 -34.43
CA ASN A 42 -7.80 -32.36 -34.30
C ASN A 42 -8.47 -32.04 -32.95
N SER A 43 -9.42 -32.87 -32.52
CA SER A 43 -10.06 -32.69 -31.22
C SER A 43 -9.09 -32.86 -30.06
N THR A 44 -8.13 -33.78 -30.16
CA THR A 44 -7.16 -34.03 -29.09
C THR A 44 -6.17 -32.87 -29.00
N GLU A 45 -5.66 -32.41 -30.14
CA GLU A 45 -4.78 -31.25 -30.23
C GLU A 45 -5.46 -29.99 -29.68
N LEU A 46 -6.69 -29.72 -30.09
CA LEU A 46 -7.44 -28.54 -29.65
C LEU A 46 -7.68 -28.56 -28.14
N SER A 47 -7.96 -29.73 -27.55
CA SER A 47 -8.06 -29.88 -26.10
C SER A 47 -6.71 -29.64 -25.39
N GLN A 48 -5.59 -30.06 -25.97
CA GLN A 48 -4.27 -29.77 -25.41
C GLN A 48 -3.96 -28.27 -25.44
N GLN A 49 -4.23 -27.60 -26.56
CA GLN A 49 -4.01 -26.16 -26.70
C GLN A 49 -4.90 -25.34 -25.76
N LEU A 50 -6.19 -25.68 -25.64
CA LEU A 50 -7.09 -25.02 -24.67
C LEU A 50 -6.58 -25.14 -23.23
N ASN A 51 -6.13 -26.32 -22.82
CA ASN A 51 -5.59 -26.54 -21.49
C ASN A 51 -4.25 -25.82 -21.27
N PHE A 52 -3.42 -25.73 -22.31
CA PHE A 52 -2.17 -24.97 -22.25
C PHE A 52 -2.43 -23.47 -22.05
N VAL A 53 -3.34 -22.88 -22.84
CA VAL A 53 -3.76 -21.47 -22.67
C VAL A 53 -4.33 -21.27 -21.27
N LEU A 54 -5.28 -22.12 -20.84
CA LEU A 54 -5.89 -22.00 -19.53
C LEU A 54 -4.87 -22.11 -18.40
N GLY A 55 -3.98 -23.10 -18.43
CA GLY A 55 -2.93 -23.29 -17.44
C GLY A 55 -1.93 -22.14 -17.40
N THR A 56 -1.57 -21.60 -18.57
CA THR A 56 -0.69 -20.42 -18.67
C THR A 56 -1.34 -19.20 -18.04
N VAL A 57 -2.60 -18.91 -18.38
CA VAL A 57 -3.31 -17.77 -17.81
C VAL A 57 -3.53 -17.96 -16.30
N GLN A 58 -3.81 -19.18 -15.85
CA GLN A 58 -3.88 -19.52 -14.42
C GLN A 58 -2.58 -19.22 -13.69
N SER A 59 -1.43 -19.66 -14.23
CA SER A 59 -0.12 -19.39 -13.63
C SER A 59 0.15 -17.89 -13.56
N LEU A 60 -0.07 -17.18 -14.67
CA LEU A 60 0.16 -15.73 -14.74
C LEU A 60 -0.73 -14.95 -13.78
N ILE A 61 -2.01 -15.30 -13.64
CA ILE A 61 -2.90 -14.67 -12.66
C ILE A 61 -2.39 -14.92 -11.24
N ASN A 62 -1.98 -16.15 -10.92
CA ASN A 62 -1.47 -16.51 -9.60
C ASN A 62 -0.13 -15.82 -9.28
N GLU A 63 0.73 -15.61 -10.26
CA GLU A 63 2.03 -14.94 -10.11
C GLU A 63 1.95 -13.42 -10.20
N SER A 64 0.82 -12.87 -10.66
CA SER A 64 0.64 -11.42 -10.79
C SER A 64 0.54 -10.73 -9.42
N ALA A 65 1.14 -9.55 -9.31
CA ALA A 65 0.93 -8.67 -8.16
C ALA A 65 -0.48 -8.05 -8.20
N VAL A 66 -0.91 -7.61 -9.40
CA VAL A 66 -2.21 -6.98 -9.62
C VAL A 66 -2.76 -7.38 -10.99
N ILE A 67 -4.06 -7.73 -11.04
CA ILE A 67 -4.81 -7.76 -12.30
C ILE A 67 -5.21 -6.31 -12.57
N GLU A 68 -4.56 -5.61 -13.49
CA GLU A 68 -4.80 -4.19 -13.71
C GLU A 68 -6.15 -3.99 -14.39
N SER A 69 -6.32 -4.58 -15.57
CA SER A 69 -7.51 -4.38 -16.38
C SER A 69 -7.77 -5.54 -17.34
N VAL A 70 -9.02 -5.63 -17.79
CA VAL A 70 -9.48 -6.48 -18.87
C VAL A 70 -10.27 -5.59 -19.82
N TYR A 71 -9.92 -5.60 -21.11
CA TYR A 71 -10.54 -4.74 -22.11
C TYR A 71 -10.56 -5.40 -23.49
N GLU A 72 -11.38 -4.86 -24.40
CA GLU A 72 -11.48 -5.33 -25.79
C GLU A 72 -10.17 -5.05 -26.56
N THR A 73 -9.64 -6.04 -27.28
CA THR A 73 -8.36 -5.85 -28.01
C THR A 73 -8.46 -4.73 -29.03
N GLY A 74 -7.48 -3.82 -29.00
CA GLY A 74 -7.45 -2.61 -29.84
C GLY A 74 -8.21 -1.41 -29.25
N PHE A 75 -9.00 -1.59 -28.19
CA PHE A 75 -9.78 -0.50 -27.56
C PHE A 75 -9.55 -0.44 -26.03
N PRO A 76 -8.42 0.11 -25.58
CA PRO A 76 -8.15 0.29 -24.15
C PRO A 76 -9.26 1.10 -23.46
N GLY A 77 -9.80 0.56 -22.36
CA GLY A 77 -10.86 1.19 -21.57
C GLY A 77 -12.29 0.77 -21.92
N THR A 78 -12.48 0.02 -23.01
CA THR A 78 -13.77 -0.60 -23.33
C THR A 78 -13.88 -1.95 -22.63
N ALA A 79 -14.99 -2.20 -21.94
CA ALA A 79 -15.27 -3.50 -21.34
C ALA A 79 -15.25 -4.58 -22.42
N CYS A 80 -14.56 -5.69 -22.16
CA CYS A 80 -14.42 -6.73 -23.15
C CYS A 80 -15.76 -7.47 -23.40
N SER A 81 -16.06 -7.68 -24.67
CA SER A 81 -17.20 -8.47 -25.15
C SER A 81 -16.77 -9.67 -26.00
N ASP A 82 -15.67 -9.53 -26.75
CA ASP A 82 -15.04 -10.60 -27.51
C ASP A 82 -13.54 -10.26 -27.70
N PHE A 83 -12.70 -11.23 -28.05
CA PHE A 83 -11.25 -11.04 -28.25
C PHE A 83 -10.56 -10.13 -27.22
N CYS A 84 -10.61 -10.51 -25.94
CA CYS A 84 -10.08 -9.66 -24.87
C CYS A 84 -8.56 -9.57 -24.82
N THR A 85 -8.12 -8.49 -24.18
CA THR A 85 -6.78 -8.32 -23.61
C THR A 85 -6.87 -8.28 -22.08
N LEU A 86 -6.07 -9.10 -21.41
CA LEU A 86 -5.79 -9.09 -19.97
C LEU A 86 -4.46 -8.39 -19.73
N LYS A 87 -4.47 -7.32 -18.93
CA LYS A 87 -3.25 -6.64 -18.46
C LYS A 87 -2.97 -7.02 -17.01
N LEU A 88 -1.82 -7.64 -16.78
CA LEU A 88 -1.32 -8.05 -15.48
C LEU A 88 -0.09 -7.22 -15.11
N ARG A 89 0.02 -6.90 -13.82
CA ARG A 89 1.21 -6.33 -13.22
C ARG A 89 1.98 -7.39 -12.48
N MET A 90 3.26 -7.51 -12.79
CA MET A 90 4.16 -8.53 -12.26
C MET A 90 5.13 -7.89 -11.26
N THR A 91 5.60 -8.67 -10.29
CA THR A 91 6.60 -8.19 -9.31
C THR A 91 7.97 -7.94 -9.95
N ALA A 92 8.34 -8.71 -10.98
CA ALA A 92 9.61 -8.55 -11.68
C ALA A 92 9.50 -7.51 -12.81
N THR A 93 10.41 -6.54 -12.84
CA THR A 93 10.43 -5.47 -13.85
C THR A 93 10.67 -5.96 -15.28
N SER A 94 11.26 -7.16 -15.46
CA SER A 94 11.47 -7.77 -16.77
C SER A 94 10.20 -8.36 -17.38
N THR A 95 9.18 -8.65 -16.57
CA THR A 95 7.90 -9.21 -17.02
C THR A 95 6.73 -8.25 -16.78
N ASP A 96 6.97 -7.12 -16.10
CA ASP A 96 5.98 -6.06 -15.90
C ASP A 96 6.03 -5.04 -17.05
N PRO A 97 4.90 -4.73 -17.72
CA PRO A 97 3.60 -5.41 -17.66
C PRO A 97 3.56 -6.71 -18.48
N THR A 98 2.63 -7.61 -18.13
CA THR A 98 2.33 -8.83 -18.91
C THR A 98 0.93 -8.75 -19.51
N PHE A 99 0.82 -9.04 -20.81
CA PHE A 99 -0.44 -9.07 -21.55
C PHE A 99 -0.75 -10.49 -22.04
N VAL A 100 -1.99 -10.92 -21.86
CA VAL A 100 -2.56 -12.06 -22.60
C VAL A 100 -3.69 -11.52 -23.45
N HIS A 101 -3.63 -11.72 -24.77
CA HIS A 101 -4.64 -11.18 -25.67
C HIS A 101 -4.96 -12.14 -26.80
N ALA A 102 -6.21 -12.11 -27.26
CA ALA A 102 -6.57 -12.65 -28.56
C ALA A 102 -6.50 -11.55 -29.62
N THR A 103 -6.04 -11.86 -30.82
CA THR A 103 -6.05 -10.87 -31.91
C THR A 103 -7.47 -10.59 -32.36
N ALA A 104 -7.74 -9.35 -32.79
CA ALA A 104 -9.09 -8.92 -33.21
C ALA A 104 -9.59 -9.65 -34.47
N ASP A 105 -8.71 -10.31 -35.22
CA ASP A 105 -9.03 -11.15 -36.37
C ASP A 105 -9.22 -12.63 -36.02
N GLY A 106 -9.09 -12.99 -34.73
CA GLY A 106 -9.18 -14.38 -34.25
C GLY A 106 -8.04 -15.28 -34.72
N ALA A 107 -6.92 -14.73 -35.18
CA ALA A 107 -5.77 -15.52 -35.66
C ALA A 107 -5.05 -16.32 -34.56
N GLY A 108 -5.18 -15.92 -33.29
CA GLY A 108 -4.58 -16.66 -32.18
C GLY A 108 -4.64 -15.93 -30.85
N ILE A 109 -4.14 -16.59 -29.80
CA ILE A 109 -3.94 -16.01 -28.47
C ILE A 109 -2.44 -15.87 -28.24
N TYR A 110 -2.03 -14.71 -27.74
CA TYR A 110 -0.63 -14.33 -27.57
C TYR A 110 -0.33 -13.85 -26.15
N LEU A 111 0.92 -14.05 -25.75
CA LEU A 111 1.52 -13.55 -24.52
C LEU A 111 2.58 -12.50 -24.87
N THR A 112 2.56 -11.38 -24.14
CA THR A 112 3.56 -10.31 -24.23
C THR A 112 4.04 -9.97 -22.83
N GLN A 113 5.34 -9.82 -22.61
CA GLN A 113 5.90 -9.56 -21.28
C GLN A 113 6.97 -8.47 -21.34
N GLY A 114 6.96 -7.56 -20.35
CA GLY A 114 8.01 -6.57 -20.15
C GLY A 114 8.01 -5.42 -21.16
N GLN A 115 6.92 -5.22 -21.90
CA GLN A 115 6.75 -4.15 -22.89
C GLN A 115 5.34 -3.55 -22.76
N GLU A 116 5.20 -2.24 -22.94
CA GLU A 116 3.90 -1.58 -22.85
C GLU A 116 3.10 -1.79 -24.13
N GLY A 117 2.27 -2.84 -24.13
CA GLY A 117 1.28 -3.10 -25.17
C GLY A 117 1.14 -4.58 -25.49
N PRO A 118 -0.02 -5.01 -26.00
CA PRO A 118 -0.22 -6.36 -26.51
C PRO A 118 0.44 -6.51 -27.90
N ASP A 119 1.77 -6.51 -27.94
CA ASP A 119 2.52 -6.85 -29.16
C ASP A 119 2.60 -8.37 -29.34
N THR A 120 2.52 -8.87 -30.57
CA THR A 120 2.52 -10.32 -30.87
C THR A 120 3.91 -10.94 -30.68
N SER A 121 4.28 -11.26 -29.43
CA SER A 121 5.63 -11.76 -29.10
C SER A 121 5.71 -13.28 -28.98
N ASN A 122 4.76 -13.91 -28.28
CA ASN A 122 4.75 -15.36 -28.05
C ASN A 122 3.36 -15.94 -28.28
N SER A 123 3.21 -16.84 -29.26
CA SER A 123 1.91 -17.50 -29.52
C SER A 123 1.62 -18.58 -28.48
N LEU A 124 0.43 -18.54 -27.89
CA LEU A 124 -0.10 -19.60 -27.01
C LEU A 124 -0.91 -20.64 -27.78
N THR A 125 -1.38 -20.30 -28.99
CA THR A 125 -2.09 -21.22 -29.89
C THR A 125 -1.20 -21.63 -31.07
N GLY A 126 -1.43 -22.84 -31.60
CA GLY A 126 -0.71 -23.33 -32.78
C GLY A 126 -1.16 -22.66 -34.07
N THR A 127 -0.38 -22.84 -35.14
CA THR A 127 -0.75 -22.39 -36.49
C THR A 127 -1.92 -23.21 -37.03
N GLY A 128 -2.96 -22.57 -37.57
CA GLY A 128 -4.15 -23.25 -38.11
C GLY A 128 -5.31 -23.39 -37.12
N VAL A 129 -5.18 -22.82 -35.93
CA VAL A 129 -6.27 -22.62 -34.97
C VAL A 129 -6.80 -21.20 -35.12
N THR A 130 -8.11 -21.06 -35.22
CA THR A 130 -8.83 -19.79 -35.14
C THR A 130 -9.50 -19.67 -33.78
N VAL A 131 -9.44 -18.49 -33.19
CA VAL A 131 -10.16 -18.13 -31.98
C VAL A 131 -11.57 -17.71 -32.40
N ASP A 132 -12.58 -18.47 -31.99
CA ASP A 132 -13.97 -18.14 -32.26
C ASP A 132 -14.52 -17.15 -31.23
N HIS A 133 -14.05 -17.25 -29.97
CA HIS A 133 -14.39 -16.37 -28.86
C HIS A 133 -13.27 -16.39 -27.83
N PHE A 134 -12.93 -15.24 -27.26
CA PHE A 134 -12.02 -15.15 -26.11
C PHE A 134 -12.49 -14.03 -25.20
N GLU A 135 -13.38 -14.37 -24.28
CA GLU A 135 -13.96 -13.44 -23.31
C GLU A 135 -13.34 -13.62 -21.93
N LEU A 136 -13.08 -12.49 -21.31
CA LEU A 136 -12.50 -12.36 -20.00
C LEU A 136 -13.36 -11.38 -19.20
N THR A 137 -13.76 -11.77 -18.01
CA THR A 137 -14.49 -10.88 -17.09
C THR A 137 -13.76 -10.79 -15.77
N LYS A 138 -13.35 -9.58 -15.39
CA LYS A 138 -12.75 -9.30 -14.09
C LYS A 138 -13.85 -9.12 -13.04
N TYR A 139 -13.76 -9.86 -11.94
CA TYR A 139 -14.60 -9.69 -10.76
C TYR A 139 -13.75 -9.15 -9.61
N GLU A 140 -14.16 -8.02 -9.05
CA GLU A 140 -13.57 -7.42 -7.87
C GLU A 140 -14.43 -7.74 -6.65
N PHE A 141 -13.81 -8.20 -5.56
CA PHE A 141 -14.49 -8.44 -4.29
C PHE A 141 -13.99 -7.47 -3.25
N ALA A 142 -14.89 -6.72 -2.61
CA ALA A 142 -14.52 -5.79 -1.55
C ALA A 142 -13.83 -6.53 -0.40
N GLY A 143 -12.56 -6.20 -0.13
CA GLY A 143 -11.75 -6.85 0.90
C GLY A 143 -11.16 -8.21 0.51
N GLY A 144 -11.28 -8.64 -0.76
CA GLY A 144 -10.74 -9.89 -1.28
C GLY A 144 -9.89 -9.71 -2.54
N HIS A 145 -9.35 -10.81 -3.07
CA HIS A 145 -8.59 -10.79 -4.32
C HIS A 145 -9.50 -10.77 -5.54
N ALA A 146 -9.12 -10.01 -6.57
CA ALA A 146 -9.78 -10.07 -7.87
C ALA A 146 -9.71 -11.49 -8.46
N SER A 147 -10.75 -11.86 -9.20
CA SER A 147 -10.77 -13.09 -10.01
C SER A 147 -11.09 -12.77 -11.46
N VAL A 148 -10.68 -13.64 -12.38
CA VAL A 148 -10.99 -13.51 -13.79
C VAL A 148 -11.75 -14.77 -14.22
N ARG A 149 -12.93 -14.58 -14.81
CA ARG A 149 -13.62 -15.62 -15.57
C ARG A 149 -13.10 -15.61 -16.99
N ILE A 150 -12.82 -16.79 -17.51
CA ILE A 150 -12.29 -17.03 -18.85
C ILE A 150 -13.26 -17.93 -19.60
N ASP A 151 -13.73 -17.45 -20.74
CA ASP A 151 -14.60 -18.14 -21.66
C ASP A 151 -13.95 -18.13 -23.04
N MET A 152 -13.52 -19.29 -23.52
CA MET A 152 -12.79 -19.38 -24.80
C MET A 152 -13.38 -20.46 -25.68
N ALA A 153 -13.44 -20.20 -26.98
CA ALA A 153 -13.75 -21.18 -28.01
C ALA A 153 -12.72 -21.10 -29.13
N LEU A 154 -12.17 -22.25 -29.49
CA LEU A 154 -11.18 -22.39 -30.56
C LEU A 154 -11.69 -23.39 -31.60
N THR A 155 -11.34 -23.16 -32.86
CA THR A 155 -11.60 -24.08 -33.98
C THR A 155 -10.32 -24.36 -34.74
N ILE A 156 -10.06 -25.63 -35.05
CA ILE A 156 -8.95 -26.04 -35.93
C ILE A 156 -9.48 -26.42 -37.31
N ASP A 157 -8.70 -26.16 -38.37
CA ASP A 157 -9.05 -26.44 -39.77
C ASP A 157 -10.36 -25.77 -40.24
N SER A 158 -10.60 -24.53 -39.79
CA SER A 158 -11.82 -23.75 -40.10
C SER A 158 -12.08 -23.55 -41.60
N THR A 159 -11.05 -23.65 -42.45
CA THR A 159 -11.18 -23.58 -43.91
C THR A 159 -11.86 -24.81 -44.52
N ASN A 160 -11.86 -25.95 -43.83
CA ASN A 160 -12.47 -27.20 -44.32
C ASN A 160 -13.56 -27.68 -43.34
N PRO A 161 -14.85 -27.39 -43.60
CA PRO A 161 -15.94 -27.70 -42.66
C PRO A 161 -16.12 -29.21 -42.39
N GLN A 162 -15.55 -30.07 -43.23
CA GLN A 162 -15.59 -31.52 -43.04
C GLN A 162 -14.65 -32.02 -41.93
N PHE A 163 -13.57 -31.28 -41.66
CA PHE A 163 -12.55 -31.59 -40.66
C PHE A 163 -12.50 -30.58 -39.51
N ALA A 164 -13.20 -29.45 -39.65
CA ALA A 164 -13.37 -28.47 -38.59
C ALA A 164 -13.95 -29.10 -37.31
N VAL A 165 -13.30 -28.77 -36.19
CA VAL A 165 -13.69 -29.15 -34.83
C VAL A 165 -13.56 -27.91 -33.95
N THR A 166 -14.62 -27.61 -33.20
CA THR A 166 -14.68 -26.51 -32.23
C THR A 166 -14.71 -27.07 -30.82
N ARG A 167 -13.98 -26.45 -29.89
CA ARG A 167 -13.99 -26.77 -28.46
C ARG A 167 -14.04 -25.48 -27.66
N SER A 168 -14.81 -25.49 -26.58
CA SER A 168 -14.88 -24.37 -25.65
C SER A 168 -14.53 -24.79 -24.22
N VAL A 169 -14.05 -23.84 -23.45
CA VAL A 169 -13.77 -24.00 -22.01
C VAL A 169 -14.23 -22.75 -21.28
N GLN A 170 -14.83 -22.95 -20.11
CA GLN A 170 -15.19 -21.91 -19.17
C GLN A 170 -14.52 -22.21 -17.83
N SER A 171 -13.82 -21.23 -17.26
CA SER A 171 -13.14 -21.35 -15.98
C SER A 171 -13.18 -20.04 -15.22
N ALA A 172 -13.11 -20.12 -13.89
CA ALA A 172 -12.94 -18.96 -13.03
C ALA A 172 -11.65 -19.12 -12.24
N ILE A 173 -10.79 -18.12 -12.30
CA ILE A 173 -9.45 -18.15 -11.73
C ILE A 173 -9.37 -17.00 -10.73
N GLY A 174 -9.39 -17.34 -9.45
CA GLY A 174 -9.09 -16.39 -8.38
C GLY A 174 -7.58 -16.24 -8.23
N ARG A 175 -7.12 -15.02 -7.95
CA ARG A 175 -5.71 -14.83 -7.60
C ARG A 175 -5.44 -15.43 -6.21
N VAL A 176 -4.51 -16.39 -6.15
CA VAL A 176 -4.02 -16.96 -4.89
C VAL A 176 -2.69 -16.30 -4.55
N THR A 177 -2.74 -15.07 -4.07
CA THR A 177 -1.56 -14.41 -3.51
C THR A 177 -1.90 -14.03 -2.08
N ALA A 178 -1.19 -14.57 -1.09
CA ALA A 178 -1.20 -13.95 0.23
C ALA A 178 -0.91 -12.45 0.05
N ALA A 179 -1.47 -11.58 0.89
CA ALA A 179 -1.01 -10.20 0.94
C ALA A 179 0.47 -10.23 1.34
N VAL A 180 1.36 -10.22 0.34
CA VAL A 180 2.79 -10.05 0.56
C VAL A 180 2.92 -8.56 0.74
N PHE A 181 2.99 -8.15 2.01
CA PHE A 181 3.51 -6.83 2.32
C PHE A 181 4.86 -6.71 1.62
N ASP A 182 5.10 -5.57 0.96
CA ASP A 182 6.33 -5.27 0.24
C ASP A 182 7.57 -5.60 1.09
N ASP A 183 8.72 -5.83 0.44
CA ASP A 183 9.99 -6.33 1.03
C ASP A 183 10.39 -5.59 2.33
N HIS A 184 9.97 -4.33 2.47
CA HIS A 184 10.16 -3.46 3.62
C HIS A 184 9.46 -3.90 4.93
N LEU A 185 8.55 -4.87 4.90
CA LEU A 185 7.92 -5.49 6.08
C LEU A 185 8.31 -6.96 6.29
N LEU A 186 9.13 -7.53 5.40
CA LEU A 186 9.66 -8.89 5.54
C LEU A 186 11.12 -8.83 5.99
N PRO A 187 11.50 -9.49 7.10
CA PRO A 187 12.82 -9.33 7.69
C PRO A 187 13.89 -10.08 6.89
N ASN A 188 14.50 -9.43 5.90
CA ASN A 188 15.73 -9.93 5.25
C ASN A 188 17.00 -9.16 5.69
N ALA A 189 16.84 -8.02 6.37
CA ALA A 189 17.93 -7.21 6.93
C ALA A 189 17.56 -6.62 8.29
N ALA A 190 18.55 -6.46 9.18
CA ALA A 190 18.34 -5.91 10.51
C ALA A 190 18.27 -4.38 10.51
N ASN A 191 17.30 -3.83 11.24
CA ASN A 191 17.24 -2.44 11.76
C ASN A 191 16.89 -1.29 10.79
N SER A 192 16.30 -1.56 9.63
CA SER A 192 15.65 -0.51 8.83
C SER A 192 14.40 -1.08 8.18
N TYR A 193 13.23 -0.65 8.64
CA TYR A 193 11.93 -1.03 8.11
C TYR A 193 11.20 0.27 7.76
N ASP A 194 10.70 0.36 6.54
CA ASP A 194 9.96 1.51 6.03
C ASP A 194 8.58 1.07 5.55
N VAL A 195 7.60 1.98 5.62
CA VAL A 195 6.26 1.78 5.11
C VAL A 195 6.05 2.70 3.89
N GLY A 196 6.32 2.13 2.71
CA GLY A 196 6.27 2.85 1.44
C GLY A 196 7.43 2.46 0.54
N GLN A 197 7.64 3.24 -0.51
CA GLN A 197 8.82 3.15 -1.39
C GLN A 197 9.47 4.53 -1.48
N THR A 198 10.73 4.61 -1.91
CA THR A 198 11.55 5.85 -1.92
C THR A 198 10.92 7.05 -2.64
N SER A 199 9.93 6.82 -3.52
CA SER A 199 9.20 7.86 -4.25
C SER A 199 7.74 8.05 -3.80
N SER A 200 7.26 7.25 -2.84
CA SER A 200 5.87 7.24 -2.37
C SER A 200 5.77 6.68 -0.96
N GLU A 201 6.28 7.44 0.00
CA GLU A 201 6.09 7.17 1.43
C GLU A 201 4.64 7.41 1.84
N TRP A 202 4.19 6.73 2.89
CA TRP A 202 2.85 6.95 3.42
C TRP A 202 2.72 8.34 4.04
N ARG A 203 1.75 9.11 3.55
CA ARG A 203 1.52 10.47 4.06
C ARG A 203 0.98 10.52 5.49
N ASN A 204 0.16 9.56 5.90
CA ASN A 204 -0.46 9.51 7.24
C ASN A 204 -0.65 8.06 7.73
N GLY A 205 -0.51 7.83 9.04
CA GLY A 205 -0.90 6.59 9.71
C GLY A 205 -2.01 6.84 10.76
N ALA A 206 -3.00 5.96 10.82
CA ALA A 206 -4.09 6.02 11.81
C ALA A 206 -4.26 4.66 12.49
N PHE A 207 -4.05 4.62 13.81
CA PHE A 207 -4.19 3.42 14.63
C PHE A 207 -5.39 3.57 15.57
N SER A 208 -6.27 2.56 15.62
CA SER A 208 -7.46 2.58 16.49
C SER A 208 -7.16 2.18 17.94
N GLY A 209 -5.93 1.75 18.23
CA GLY A 209 -5.49 1.29 19.54
C GLY A 209 -4.09 1.80 19.89
N ASN A 210 -3.52 1.21 20.94
CA ASN A 210 -2.23 1.62 21.46
C ASN A 210 -1.09 1.27 20.49
N VAL A 211 -0.18 2.23 20.30
CA VAL A 211 1.11 2.01 19.61
C VAL A 211 2.17 1.78 20.69
N THR A 212 2.72 0.56 20.75
CA THR A 212 3.81 0.21 21.69
C THR A 212 5.14 0.24 20.96
N ILE A 213 6.11 0.97 21.50
CA ILE A 213 7.47 1.09 20.95
C ILE A 213 8.42 0.47 21.97
N ALA A 214 9.09 -0.63 21.61
CA ALA A 214 10.02 -1.34 22.49
C ALA A 214 11.40 -0.67 22.57
N GLY A 215 11.73 0.23 21.64
CA GLY A 215 12.96 1.02 21.58
C GLY A 215 12.72 2.52 21.80
N ALA A 216 13.60 3.34 21.24
CA ALA A 216 13.42 4.79 21.24
C ALA A 216 12.46 5.24 20.13
N LEU A 217 11.65 6.27 20.42
CA LEU A 217 10.91 7.02 19.41
C LEU A 217 11.77 8.21 18.96
N ASP A 218 12.20 8.21 17.70
CA ASP A 218 12.84 9.35 17.06
C ASP A 218 11.80 10.09 16.19
N LEU A 219 11.66 11.41 16.40
CA LEU A 219 10.75 12.28 15.67
C LEU A 219 11.57 13.45 15.10
N THR A 220 12.00 13.31 13.84
CA THR A 220 12.78 14.35 13.15
C THR A 220 11.89 15.10 12.17
N SER A 221 11.66 16.40 12.40
CA SER A 221 10.97 17.29 11.45
C SER A 221 11.48 18.73 11.60
N ILE A 222 11.68 19.39 10.46
CA ILE A 222 12.00 20.84 10.41
C ILE A 222 10.78 21.70 10.04
N ALA A 223 9.68 21.07 9.64
CA ALA A 223 8.50 21.74 9.12
C ALA A 223 7.33 21.77 10.11
N SER A 224 7.32 20.88 11.12
CA SER A 224 6.22 20.74 12.08
C SER A 224 6.71 20.16 13.40
N GLY A 225 5.98 20.44 14.48
CA GLY A 225 6.26 19.90 15.82
C GLY A 225 5.39 18.69 16.18
N PHE A 226 5.71 18.08 17.32
CA PHE A 226 4.88 17.01 17.91
C PHE A 226 3.71 17.61 18.69
N LEU A 227 2.49 17.36 18.22
CA LEU A 227 1.27 17.80 18.90
C LEU A 227 0.74 16.71 19.83
N LEU A 228 0.84 16.96 21.14
CA LEU A 228 0.22 16.12 22.18
C LEU A 228 -1.33 16.19 22.12
N PRO A 229 -2.05 15.24 22.76
CA PRO A 229 -3.50 15.31 22.87
C PRO A 229 -3.97 16.67 23.39
N ARG A 230 -4.81 17.35 22.59
CA ARG A 230 -5.36 18.67 22.91
C ARG A 230 -6.73 18.53 23.53
N VAL A 231 -6.85 18.92 24.79
CA VAL A 231 -8.08 18.77 25.60
C VAL A 231 -8.40 20.08 26.31
N THR A 232 -9.67 20.30 26.64
CA THR A 232 -10.06 21.36 27.59
C THR A 232 -9.77 20.94 29.03
N THR A 233 -9.82 21.87 29.99
CA THR A 233 -9.69 21.51 31.42
C THR A 233 -10.72 20.46 31.83
N VAL A 234 -11.97 20.60 31.37
CA VAL A 234 -13.06 19.64 31.66
C VAL A 234 -12.76 18.27 31.07
N GLN A 235 -12.27 18.21 29.83
CA GLN A 235 -11.92 16.95 29.18
C GLN A 235 -10.72 16.27 29.83
N ARG A 236 -9.71 17.03 30.25
CA ARG A 236 -8.55 16.52 30.99
C ARG A 236 -8.98 15.88 32.32
N ASP A 237 -9.84 16.56 33.07
CA ASP A 237 -10.30 16.09 34.38
C ASP A 237 -11.26 14.90 34.27
N ALA A 238 -11.86 14.70 33.09
CA ALA A 238 -12.67 13.54 32.75
C ALA A 238 -11.86 12.31 32.28
N ILE A 239 -10.54 12.42 32.09
CA ILE A 239 -9.70 11.26 31.77
C ILE A 239 -9.71 10.33 32.99
N SER A 240 -10.27 9.13 32.83
CA SER A 240 -10.34 8.14 33.89
C SER A 240 -8.98 7.44 34.08
N SER A 241 -8.47 7.46 35.32
CA SER A 241 -7.22 6.78 35.72
C SER A 241 -6.02 7.05 34.79
N PRO A 242 -5.64 8.31 34.54
CA PRO A 242 -4.46 8.61 33.72
C PRO A 242 -3.20 7.98 34.34
N GLY A 243 -2.34 7.41 33.50
CA GLY A 243 -1.06 6.86 33.94
C GLY A 243 -0.09 7.97 34.35
N ALA A 244 0.71 7.75 35.39
CA ALA A 244 1.78 8.67 35.77
C ALA A 244 2.72 8.92 34.57
N GLY A 245 2.98 10.19 34.29
CA GLY A 245 3.74 10.64 33.11
C GLY A 245 2.89 11.01 31.90
N SER A 246 1.55 10.89 31.96
CA SER A 246 0.67 11.31 30.86
C SER A 246 0.80 12.81 30.61
N LEU A 247 1.01 13.23 29.37
CA LEU A 247 1.17 14.63 28.94
C LEU A 247 0.04 15.04 28.00
N VAL A 248 -0.55 16.21 28.24
CA VAL A 248 -1.60 16.79 27.41
C VAL A 248 -1.37 18.29 27.21
N TYR A 249 -1.89 18.84 26.11
CA TYR A 249 -2.01 20.29 25.95
C TYR A 249 -3.41 20.75 26.36
N ASN A 250 -3.49 21.53 27.44
CA ASN A 250 -4.75 22.08 27.90
C ASN A 250 -5.07 23.39 27.15
N SER A 251 -6.04 23.31 26.24
CA SER A 251 -6.44 24.43 25.37
C SER A 251 -7.17 25.55 26.10
N THR A 252 -7.74 25.28 27.28
CA THR A 252 -8.40 26.29 28.12
C THR A 252 -7.39 27.18 28.83
N THR A 253 -6.28 26.59 29.29
CA THR A 253 -5.24 27.34 30.03
C THR A 253 -4.03 27.73 29.18
N GLY A 254 -3.93 27.20 27.95
CA GLY A 254 -2.80 27.43 27.05
C GLY A 254 -1.50 26.78 27.53
N LYS A 255 -1.57 25.76 28.39
CA LYS A 255 -0.41 25.14 29.05
C LYS A 255 -0.36 23.65 28.82
N TYR A 256 0.86 23.11 28.77
CA TYR A 256 1.06 21.68 28.91
C TYR A 256 0.76 21.25 30.34
N ASN A 257 0.05 20.13 30.49
CA ASN A 257 -0.19 19.50 31.77
C ASN A 257 0.37 18.08 31.75
N PHE A 258 0.92 17.66 32.89
CA PHE A 258 1.32 16.27 33.09
C PHE A 258 0.60 15.69 34.31
N PHE A 259 0.27 14.41 34.24
CA PHE A 259 -0.33 13.68 35.35
C PHE A 259 0.73 12.91 36.12
N ASN A 260 0.69 12.97 37.45
CA ASN A 260 1.42 12.06 38.32
C ASN A 260 0.45 11.29 39.22
N THR A 261 0.10 11.86 40.37
CA THR A 261 -1.05 11.54 41.21
C THR A 261 -2.18 12.57 41.04
N VAL A 262 -1.85 13.76 40.54
CA VAL A 262 -2.77 14.85 40.19
C VAL A 262 -2.32 15.51 38.88
N TRP A 263 -3.20 16.30 38.26
CA TRP A 263 -2.82 17.11 37.11
C TRP A 263 -1.99 18.32 37.53
N ASN A 264 -0.79 18.44 36.97
CA ASN A 264 0.10 19.57 37.18
C ASN A 264 0.30 20.32 35.87
N ALA A 265 0.45 21.64 35.94
CA ALA A 265 0.90 22.41 34.79
C ALA A 265 2.42 22.37 34.70
N LEU A 266 2.96 22.18 33.50
CA LEU A 266 4.37 22.42 33.25
C LEU A 266 4.59 23.94 33.31
N ASN A 267 5.30 24.39 34.34
CA ASN A 267 5.64 25.78 34.56
C ASN A 267 7.15 25.92 34.75
N LEU A 268 7.71 27.07 34.39
CA LEU A 268 9.14 27.35 34.53
C LEU A 268 9.59 27.36 36.01
N TRP A 269 8.67 27.67 36.93
CA TRP A 269 8.92 27.72 38.37
C TRP A 269 8.02 26.72 39.11
N THR A 270 8.64 25.80 39.87
CA THR A 270 7.94 24.84 40.72
C THR A 270 7.32 25.55 41.93
N ALA A 271 5.99 25.52 42.04
CA ALA A 271 5.25 26.19 43.10
C ALA A 271 5.45 25.50 44.45
N SER A 272 6.40 25.99 45.25
CA SER A 272 6.49 25.72 46.69
C SER A 272 5.87 26.90 47.44
N SER A 273 4.54 26.97 47.47
CA SER A 273 3.69 27.84 48.32
C SER A 273 3.89 29.36 48.38
N THR A 274 4.97 29.95 47.85
CA THR A 274 5.13 31.39 47.64
C THR A 274 5.29 31.62 46.16
N ALA A 275 4.26 32.21 45.54
CA ALA A 275 4.21 32.38 44.11
C ALA A 275 5.31 33.37 43.66
N ALA A 276 6.37 32.81 43.08
CA ALA A 276 7.34 33.54 42.30
C ALA A 276 6.81 33.63 40.86
N TYR A 277 6.68 34.84 40.35
CA TYR A 277 6.20 35.14 39.01
C TYR A 277 7.34 35.72 38.19
N TYR A 278 7.46 35.29 36.94
CA TYR A 278 8.31 35.94 35.96
C TYR A 278 7.41 36.60 34.92
N ASN A 279 7.42 37.93 34.91
CA ASN A 279 6.57 38.74 34.04
C ASN A 279 7.46 39.73 33.29
N ASP A 280 7.55 39.56 31.97
CA ASP A 280 8.21 40.51 31.05
C ASP A 280 9.62 40.97 31.46
N GLY A 281 10.41 40.07 32.06
CA GLY A 281 11.79 40.36 32.49
C GLY A 281 11.97 40.59 33.99
N ASN A 282 10.88 40.82 34.73
CA ASN A 282 10.90 41.06 36.17
C ASN A 282 10.47 39.82 36.95
N VAL A 283 11.07 39.61 38.12
CA VAL A 283 10.70 38.55 39.06
C VAL A 283 9.91 39.16 40.22
N GLY A 284 8.66 38.73 40.39
CA GLY A 284 7.83 39.07 41.55
C GLY A 284 7.80 37.91 42.55
N ILE A 285 8.06 38.15 43.83
CA ILE A 285 7.86 37.17 44.91
C ILE A 285 6.70 37.66 45.78
N GLY A 286 5.58 36.92 45.77
CA GLY A 286 4.36 37.34 46.47
C GLY A 286 3.57 38.45 45.77
N THR A 287 3.98 38.86 44.57
CA THR A 287 3.28 39.82 43.70
C THR A 287 3.31 39.32 42.26
N ASP A 288 2.17 39.40 41.56
CA ASP A 288 2.02 39.07 40.15
C ASP A 288 2.21 40.28 39.22
N ASN A 289 2.45 41.47 39.79
CA ASN A 289 2.68 42.72 39.05
C ASN A 289 3.96 43.42 39.55
N PRO A 290 5.16 42.86 39.29
CA PRO A 290 6.41 43.42 39.77
C PRO A 290 6.75 44.76 39.10
N THR A 291 7.04 45.77 39.91
CA THR A 291 7.40 47.13 39.44
C THR A 291 8.90 47.34 39.26
N TYR A 292 9.72 46.41 39.76
CA TYR A 292 11.17 46.39 39.64
C TYR A 292 11.65 45.02 39.13
N THR A 293 12.90 44.93 38.68
CA THR A 293 13.52 43.68 38.20
C THR A 293 13.41 42.53 39.20
N LEU A 294 13.52 42.84 40.49
CA LEU A 294 13.12 41.94 41.58
C LEU A 294 12.21 42.72 42.52
N ASP A 295 10.96 42.29 42.62
CA ASP A 295 9.95 42.90 43.50
C ASP A 295 9.46 41.85 44.49
N VAL A 296 9.62 42.12 45.79
CA VAL A 296 9.26 41.18 46.86
C VAL A 296 8.18 41.83 47.71
N SER A 297 6.95 41.33 47.58
CA SER A 297 5.85 41.71 48.47
C SER A 297 5.94 40.90 49.76
N GLY A 298 6.76 41.36 50.70
CA GLY A 298 7.02 40.70 51.98
C GLY A 298 8.43 40.93 52.49
N SER A 299 8.87 40.12 53.46
CA SER A 299 10.23 40.20 54.01
C SER A 299 11.23 39.41 53.16
N GLY A 300 12.33 40.04 52.76
CA GLY A 300 13.49 39.36 52.19
C GLY A 300 14.42 38.82 53.28
N ARG A 301 14.82 37.55 53.20
CA ARG A 301 15.89 36.98 54.04
C ARG A 301 17.11 36.67 53.18
N PHE A 302 18.17 37.42 53.41
CA PHE A 302 19.49 37.17 52.82
C PHE A 302 20.37 36.48 53.86
N THR A 303 20.96 35.34 53.52
CA THR A 303 21.87 34.59 54.41
C THR A 303 23.31 35.09 54.33
N SER A 304 23.56 36.09 53.48
CA SER A 304 24.83 36.80 53.33
C SER A 304 24.54 38.29 53.20
N PRO A 305 25.51 39.17 53.52
CA PRO A 305 25.34 40.60 53.34
C PRO A 305 24.94 40.95 51.91
N VAL A 306 24.00 41.88 51.76
CA VAL A 306 23.68 42.51 50.47
C VAL A 306 24.56 43.75 50.35
N PRO A 307 25.57 43.78 49.47
CA PRO A 307 26.32 45.00 49.20
C PRO A 307 25.35 46.03 48.60
N VAL A 308 25.31 47.21 49.21
CA VAL A 308 24.57 48.37 48.71
C VAL A 308 25.54 49.52 48.55
N ASP A 309 25.36 50.32 47.52
CA ASP A 309 26.16 51.52 47.29
C ASP A 309 25.86 52.61 48.32
N ALA A 310 26.59 53.71 48.27
CA ALA A 310 26.28 54.87 49.12
C ALA A 310 24.87 55.40 48.80
N PRO A 311 23.99 55.57 49.80
CA PRO A 311 22.63 56.03 49.57
C PRO A 311 22.63 57.46 49.01
N VAL A 312 21.77 57.71 48.02
CA VAL A 312 21.59 59.01 47.37
C VAL A 312 20.26 59.65 47.77
N LEU A 313 19.25 58.84 48.09
CA LEU A 313 17.92 59.27 48.52
C LEU A 313 17.63 58.83 49.98
N ASP A 314 16.68 59.51 50.62
CA ASP A 314 16.30 59.25 52.02
C ASP A 314 15.71 57.84 52.26
N ASN A 315 15.27 57.16 51.20
CA ASN A 315 14.68 55.81 51.25
C ASN A 315 15.62 54.70 50.78
N ASP A 316 16.88 55.02 50.50
CA ASP A 316 17.89 54.01 50.15
C ASP A 316 18.34 53.22 51.38
N ALA A 317 18.73 51.96 51.16
CA ALA A 317 19.40 51.18 52.19
C ALA A 317 20.81 51.76 52.44
N ALA A 318 21.18 51.97 53.71
CA ALA A 318 22.49 52.49 54.09
C ALA A 318 23.34 51.42 54.79
N THR A 319 24.65 51.40 54.52
CA THR A 319 25.59 50.60 55.32
C THR A 319 25.77 51.22 56.71
N LYS A 320 26.08 50.39 57.72
CA LYS A 320 26.38 50.89 59.08
C LYS A 320 27.50 51.94 59.05
N ALA A 321 28.55 51.70 58.27
CA ALA A 321 29.67 52.63 58.12
C ALA A 321 29.23 54.01 57.59
N TYR A 322 28.28 54.05 56.66
CA TYR A 322 27.71 55.30 56.16
C TYR A 322 26.90 56.04 57.23
N VAL A 323 26.05 55.32 57.98
CA VAL A 323 25.25 55.90 59.07
C VAL A 323 26.13 56.42 60.22
N ASP A 324 27.15 55.66 60.62
CA ASP A 324 28.10 56.06 61.66
C ASP A 324 28.91 57.31 61.24
N ALA A 325 29.27 57.44 59.95
CA ALA A 325 29.99 58.60 59.43
C ALA A 325 29.13 59.87 59.31
N SER A 326 27.82 59.72 59.09
CA SER A 326 26.88 60.84 58.95
C SER A 326 26.28 61.31 60.28
N GLY A 327 26.15 60.41 61.27
CA GLY A 327 25.65 60.71 62.61
C GLY A 327 26.67 61.34 63.57
N GLY A 328 27.93 61.49 63.16
CA GLY A 328 29.04 61.93 64.02
C GLY A 328 29.10 63.43 64.38
N SER A 329 28.13 64.25 63.95
CA SER A 329 28.19 65.72 64.14
C SER A 329 27.25 66.30 65.21
N GLY A 330 26.68 65.49 66.09
CA GLY A 330 25.86 66.05 67.18
C GLY A 330 25.82 65.15 68.39
N TYR A 331 26.68 65.41 69.38
CA TYR A 331 26.37 65.59 70.81
C TYR A 331 27.67 65.94 71.57
N THR A 332 28.05 67.21 71.55
CA THR A 332 28.84 67.89 72.59
C THR A 332 27.86 68.94 73.14
N GLU A 333 27.47 69.07 74.39
CA GLU A 333 28.01 68.69 75.70
C GLU A 333 26.83 68.52 76.67
N CYS A 334 26.92 67.58 77.61
CA CYS A 334 26.25 67.71 78.91
C CYS A 334 27.32 67.51 79.97
N TYR A 335 28.01 68.59 80.34
CA TYR A 335 28.75 68.62 81.60
C TYR A 335 27.79 69.05 82.71
N ALA A 336 27.43 68.10 83.55
CA ALA A 336 27.03 68.35 84.94
C ALA A 336 28.26 68.16 85.85
N TYR A 337 28.17 68.75 87.05
CA TYR A 337 29.13 68.88 88.16
C TYR A 337 29.88 70.22 88.18
N ALA A 338 29.87 71.02 89.26
CA ALA A 338 29.37 70.83 90.63
C ALA A 338 28.92 72.18 91.22
#